data_AF-A0A370TQ63-F1
#
_entry.id   AF-A0A370TQ63-F1
#
_cell.length_a   1.000
_cell.length_b   1.000
_cell.length_c   1.000
_cell.angle_alpha   90.00
_cell.angle_beta   90.00
_cell.angle_gamma   90.00
#
_symmetry.space_group_name_H-M   'P 1'
#
loop_
_entity.id
_entity.type
_entity.pdbx_description
1 polymer ?
#
loop_
_entity_poly.entity_id
_entity_poly.type
_entity_poly.pdbx_seq_one_letter_code
_entity_poly.pdbx_strand_id
1 'polypeptide(L)'
;MTMTIGPKRKMEVYAVTNGFSPAPGVFSSWGHVHPLVTGFPKAKHRKFTTVLEAEAHMKDQRLEEYIKIIEEVPEDMAVKQGEKVYYAVANGRSPGIREFYSGDGGTEPKVMKFSGACHKRFPSLMQAEKFIADWVEMYSSVCKELIKQEFSRGFRPLSINGPPIRFIREPERIIVKGSVECMLSEMRI
;
A
#
# COMPACT_ATOMS: atom_id res chain seq x y z
N MET A 1 35.75 14.66 -20.67
CA MET A 1 34.86 15.04 -19.55
C MET A 1 33.91 13.87 -19.30
N THR A 2 34.20 13.03 -18.30
CA THR A 2 33.35 11.89 -17.92
C THR A 2 32.24 12.40 -17.00
N MET A 3 31.00 12.44 -17.49
CA MET A 3 29.82 12.72 -16.69
C MET A 3 29.67 11.60 -15.65
N THR A 4 29.93 11.89 -14.38
CA THR A 4 29.62 10.99 -13.28
C THR A 4 28.10 10.93 -13.12
N ILE A 5 27.49 9.91 -13.73
CA ILE A 5 26.07 9.60 -13.56
C ILE A 5 25.91 9.16 -12.11
N GLY A 6 25.24 9.99 -11.30
CA GLY A 6 24.86 9.63 -9.93
C GLY A 6 24.02 8.34 -9.91
N PRO A 7 23.89 7.65 -8.76
CA PRO A 7 23.22 6.35 -8.70
C PRO A 7 21.79 6.45 -9.27
N LYS A 8 21.54 5.82 -10.44
CA LYS A 8 20.21 5.72 -11.03
C LYS A 8 19.28 5.09 -9.99
N ARG A 9 18.17 5.76 -9.67
CA ARG A 9 17.16 5.18 -8.76
C ARG A 9 16.66 3.88 -9.38
N LYS A 10 16.73 2.78 -8.63
CA LYS A 10 16.18 1.49 -9.06
C LYS A 10 14.68 1.65 -9.23
N MET A 11 14.18 1.37 -10.44
CA MET A 11 12.75 1.29 -10.70
C MET A 11 12.17 0.20 -9.80
N GLU A 12 11.02 0.47 -9.20
CA GLU A 12 10.31 -0.49 -8.37
C GLU A 12 9.06 -0.93 -9.12
N VAL A 13 8.98 -2.22 -9.44
CA VAL A 13 7.79 -2.81 -10.06
C VAL A 13 7.24 -3.86 -9.12
N TYR A 14 5.93 -3.94 -9.00
CA TYR A 14 5.22 -4.81 -8.08
C TYR A 14 4.26 -5.69 -8.86
N ALA A 15 4.40 -7.01 -8.73
CA ALA A 15 3.42 -7.96 -9.22
C ALA A 15 2.50 -8.36 -8.06
N VAL A 16 1.18 -8.30 -8.26
CA VAL A 16 0.15 -8.75 -7.33
C VAL A 16 -0.57 -9.91 -7.98
N THR A 17 -0.42 -11.09 -7.41
CA THR A 17 -0.99 -12.34 -7.95
C THR A 17 -2.26 -12.74 -7.21
N ASN A 18 -2.44 -12.27 -5.98
CA ASN A 18 -3.65 -12.47 -5.19
C ASN A 18 -3.90 -11.25 -4.29
N GLY A 19 -5.11 -10.69 -4.35
CA GLY A 19 -5.51 -9.47 -3.64
C GLY A 19 -6.97 -9.11 -3.90
N PHE A 20 -7.42 -7.96 -3.38
CA PHE A 20 -8.72 -7.40 -3.71
C PHE A 20 -8.81 -7.07 -5.20
N SER A 21 -10.04 -7.12 -5.74
CA SER A 21 -10.32 -6.61 -7.08
C SER A 21 -9.85 -5.16 -7.19
N PRO A 22 -9.05 -4.79 -8.22
CA PRO A 22 -8.94 -5.50 -9.49
C PRO A 22 -7.65 -6.32 -9.69
N ALA A 23 -7.00 -6.82 -8.63
CA ALA A 23 -5.94 -7.82 -8.77
C ALA A 23 -6.47 -9.09 -9.48
N PRO A 24 -5.65 -9.80 -10.28
CA PRO A 24 -4.18 -9.71 -10.42
C PRO A 24 -3.67 -8.55 -11.30
N GLY A 25 -2.44 -8.08 -11.05
CA GLY A 25 -1.84 -6.98 -11.81
C GLY A 25 -0.35 -6.71 -11.55
N VAL A 26 0.27 -5.93 -12.45
CA VAL A 26 1.64 -5.41 -12.35
C VAL A 26 1.59 -3.88 -12.28
N PHE A 27 2.21 -3.30 -11.26
CA PHE A 27 2.13 -1.89 -10.92
C PHE A 27 3.51 -1.29 -10.65
N SER A 28 3.76 -0.03 -11.05
CA SER A 28 5.00 0.69 -10.72
C SER A 28 4.93 1.53 -9.44
N SER A 29 3.73 1.70 -8.87
CA SER A 29 3.49 2.52 -7.68
C SER A 29 2.98 1.67 -6.52
N TRP A 30 3.61 1.79 -5.35
CA TRP A 30 3.09 1.18 -4.13
C TRP A 30 1.73 1.77 -3.72
N GLY A 31 1.40 2.99 -4.19
CA GLY A 31 0.08 3.60 -4.02
C GLY A 31 -1.03 2.74 -4.60
N HIS A 32 -0.81 2.16 -5.79
CA HIS A 32 -1.73 1.20 -6.40
C HIS A 32 -1.76 -0.15 -5.67
N VAL A 33 -0.61 -0.66 -5.24
CA VAL A 33 -0.53 -2.04 -4.71
C VAL A 33 -1.12 -2.15 -3.31
N HIS A 34 -0.86 -1.15 -2.46
CA HIS A 34 -1.20 -1.23 -1.04
C HIS A 34 -2.69 -1.49 -0.80
N PRO A 35 -3.65 -0.79 -1.45
CA PRO A 35 -5.08 -1.09 -1.35
C PRO A 35 -5.47 -2.52 -1.70
N LEU A 36 -4.74 -3.17 -2.61
CA LEU A 36 -5.06 -4.51 -3.10
C LEU A 36 -4.65 -5.61 -2.12
N VAL A 37 -3.60 -5.38 -1.35
CA VAL A 37 -2.96 -6.43 -0.53
C VAL A 37 -3.18 -6.24 0.97
N THR A 38 -3.37 -5.01 1.43
CA THR A 38 -3.45 -4.70 2.86
C THR A 38 -4.78 -5.15 3.43
N GLY A 39 -4.76 -6.02 4.43
CA GLY A 39 -5.97 -6.60 5.01
C GLY A 39 -6.60 -7.72 4.18
N PHE A 40 -6.06 -8.04 3.00
CA PHE A 40 -6.55 -9.15 2.18
C PHE A 40 -6.01 -10.50 2.71
N PRO A 41 -6.87 -11.50 2.99
CA PRO A 41 -6.42 -12.80 3.48
C PRO A 41 -5.51 -13.50 2.46
N LYS A 42 -4.30 -13.89 2.86
CA LYS A 42 -3.31 -14.59 2.01
C LYS A 42 -2.97 -13.79 0.74
N ALA A 43 -2.90 -12.47 0.84
CA ALA A 43 -2.41 -11.62 -0.25
C ALA A 43 -1.03 -12.11 -0.75
N LYS A 44 -0.84 -12.11 -2.06
CA LYS A 44 0.43 -12.49 -2.69
C LYS A 44 0.88 -11.36 -3.60
N HIS A 45 2.02 -10.77 -3.25
CA HIS A 45 2.67 -9.76 -4.07
C HIS A 45 4.19 -9.90 -3.98
N ARG A 46 4.89 -9.45 -5.03
CA ARG A 46 6.35 -9.47 -5.11
C ARG A 46 6.87 -8.21 -5.80
N LYS A 47 7.99 -7.70 -5.31
CA LYS A 47 8.70 -6.54 -5.88
C LYS A 47 9.83 -7.01 -6.79
N PHE A 48 10.01 -6.30 -7.89
CA PHE A 48 10.99 -6.51 -8.95
C PHE A 48 11.69 -5.20 -9.32
N THR A 49 12.79 -5.31 -10.04
CA THR A 49 13.55 -4.16 -10.55
C THR A 49 13.21 -3.82 -11.98
N THR A 50 12.59 -4.74 -12.72
CA THR A 50 12.17 -4.53 -14.10
C THR A 50 10.75 -5.01 -14.33
N VAL A 51 10.08 -4.44 -15.34
CA VAL A 51 8.74 -4.88 -15.75
C VAL A 51 8.79 -6.31 -16.28
N LEU A 52 9.82 -6.65 -17.07
CA LEU A 52 9.98 -7.98 -17.66
C LEU A 52 10.10 -9.09 -16.60
N GLU A 53 10.83 -8.84 -15.50
CA GLU A 53 10.88 -9.78 -14.37
C GLU A 53 9.51 -9.97 -13.71
N ALA A 54 8.75 -8.88 -13.54
CA ALA A 54 7.42 -8.94 -12.95
C ALA A 54 6.44 -9.71 -13.84
N GLU A 55 6.48 -9.50 -15.15
CA GLU A 55 5.66 -10.20 -16.13
C GLU A 55 6.02 -11.69 -16.22
N ALA A 56 7.31 -12.02 -16.20
CA ALA A 56 7.77 -13.40 -16.15
C ALA A 56 7.24 -14.11 -14.89
N HIS A 57 7.18 -13.42 -13.76
CA HIS A 57 6.58 -13.95 -12.54
C HIS A 57 5.07 -14.16 -12.68
N MET A 58 4.32 -13.25 -13.32
CA MET A 58 2.88 -13.46 -13.57
C MET A 58 2.64 -14.71 -14.43
N LYS A 59 3.48 -14.91 -15.45
CA LYS A 59 3.42 -16.10 -16.32
C LYS A 59 3.73 -17.39 -15.57
N ASP A 60 4.74 -17.39 -14.70
CA ASP A 60 5.06 -18.53 -13.81
C ASP A 60 3.88 -18.89 -12.90
N GLN A 61 3.13 -17.90 -12.44
CA GLN A 61 1.92 -18.08 -11.64
C GLN A 61 0.68 -18.45 -12.48
N ARG A 62 0.84 -18.67 -13.80
CA ARG A 62 -0.23 -19.00 -14.77
C ARG A 62 -1.30 -17.91 -14.87
N LEU A 63 -0.92 -16.65 -14.71
CA LEU A 63 -1.79 -15.49 -14.87
C LEU A 63 -1.47 -14.80 -16.20
N GLU A 64 -2.30 -15.07 -17.21
CA GLU A 64 -2.14 -14.51 -18.56
C GLU A 64 -2.90 -13.19 -18.74
N GLU A 65 -4.01 -13.02 -18.01
CA GLU A 65 -4.80 -11.79 -17.98
C GLU A 65 -4.59 -11.08 -16.65
N TYR A 66 -4.04 -9.87 -16.70
CA TYR A 66 -3.82 -9.04 -15.52
C TYR A 66 -3.74 -7.57 -15.90
N ILE A 67 -3.99 -6.70 -14.92
CA ILE A 67 -3.91 -5.26 -15.11
C ILE A 67 -2.45 -4.82 -15.09
N LYS A 68 -2.03 -3.99 -16.04
CA LYS A 68 -0.68 -3.41 -16.08
C LYS A 68 -0.74 -1.89 -16.00
N ILE A 69 -0.29 -1.33 -14.87
CA ILE A 69 -0.18 0.13 -14.65
C ILE A 69 1.28 0.47 -14.37
N ILE A 70 2.03 0.74 -15.44
CA ILE A 70 3.43 1.15 -15.37
C ILE A 70 3.52 2.63 -15.73
N GLU A 71 3.99 3.42 -14.78
CA GLU A 71 4.29 4.83 -14.98
C GLU A 71 5.75 4.98 -15.39
N GLU A 72 5.96 5.76 -16.43
CA GLU A 72 7.29 6.20 -16.83
C GLU A 72 7.83 7.15 -15.77
N VAL A 73 9.00 6.82 -15.23
CA VAL A 73 9.71 7.71 -14.32
C VAL A 73 10.51 8.67 -15.20
N PRO A 74 10.29 9.99 -15.14
CA PRO A 74 11.12 10.94 -15.87
C PRO A 74 12.57 10.79 -15.43
N GLU A 75 13.48 10.51 -16.38
CA GLU A 75 14.89 10.19 -16.12
C GLU A 75 15.66 11.34 -15.43
N ASP A 76 15.17 12.58 -15.54
CA ASP A 76 15.88 13.79 -15.13
C ASP A 76 15.76 14.16 -13.64
N MET A 77 15.19 13.30 -12.80
CA MET A 77 14.82 13.65 -11.42
C MET A 77 15.88 13.24 -10.38
N ALA A 78 17.17 13.37 -10.72
CA ALA A 78 18.26 13.17 -9.78
C ALA A 78 18.24 14.31 -8.73
N VAL A 79 17.82 13.99 -7.50
CA VAL A 79 17.87 14.94 -6.38
C VAL A 79 19.32 15.21 -6.05
N LYS A 80 19.71 16.48 -6.08
CA LYS A 80 21.03 16.88 -5.59
C LYS A 80 21.06 16.71 -4.07
N GLN A 81 22.19 16.26 -3.54
CA GLN A 81 22.35 16.08 -2.11
C GLN A 81 22.10 17.42 -1.38
N GLY A 82 21.13 17.44 -0.44
CA GLY A 82 20.71 18.64 0.28
C GLY A 82 19.40 19.29 -0.22
N GLU A 83 18.82 18.81 -1.33
CA GLU A 83 17.52 19.30 -1.80
C GLU A 83 16.34 18.78 -0.95
N LYS A 84 15.30 19.60 -0.92
CA LYS A 84 14.03 19.34 -0.23
C LYS A 84 13.42 18.04 -0.70
N VAL A 85 12.89 17.26 0.25
CA VAL A 85 12.17 16.00 -0.04
C VAL A 85 10.79 16.01 0.58
N TYR A 86 9.92 15.19 0.03
CA TYR A 86 8.51 15.12 0.38
C TYR A 86 8.16 13.72 0.85
N TYR A 87 7.54 13.61 2.01
CA TYR A 87 7.04 12.37 2.58
C TYR A 87 5.54 12.32 2.41
N ALA A 88 5.07 11.48 1.51
CA ALA A 88 3.65 11.26 1.28
C ALA A 88 3.15 10.17 2.23
N VAL A 89 2.04 10.43 2.92
CA VAL A 89 1.29 9.44 3.70
C VAL A 89 -0.08 9.31 3.06
N ALA A 90 -0.31 8.21 2.36
CA ALA A 90 -1.61 7.92 1.75
C ALA A 90 -2.56 7.22 2.73
N ASN A 91 -2.03 6.34 3.60
CA ASN A 91 -2.80 5.69 4.66
C ASN A 91 -2.05 5.79 6.00
N GLY A 92 -2.74 6.24 7.04
CA GLY A 92 -2.16 6.47 8.36
C GLY A 92 -3.03 7.39 9.21
N ARG A 93 -2.56 7.73 10.43
CA ARG A 93 -3.32 8.60 11.36
C ARG A 93 -3.53 10.02 10.86
N SER A 94 -2.68 10.50 9.96
CA SER A 94 -2.84 11.82 9.35
C SER A 94 -2.25 11.79 7.93
N PRO A 95 -3.06 11.39 6.93
CA PRO A 95 -2.68 11.42 5.52
C PRO A 95 -2.27 12.83 5.05
N GLY A 96 -1.52 12.89 3.96
CA GLY A 96 -1.01 14.13 3.38
C GLY A 96 0.50 14.11 3.17
N ILE A 97 1.05 15.25 2.75
CA ILE A 97 2.46 15.40 2.39
C ILE A 97 3.18 16.22 3.47
N ARG A 98 4.37 15.78 3.86
CA ARG A 98 5.22 16.44 4.85
C ARG A 98 6.61 16.66 4.30
N GLU A 99 7.27 17.71 4.76
CA GLU A 99 8.63 18.06 4.32
C GLU A 99 9.72 17.46 5.23
N PHE A 100 9.32 16.95 6.40
CA PHE A 100 10.21 16.40 7.42
C PHE A 100 9.77 14.98 7.85
N TYR A 101 10.75 14.10 8.09
CA TYR A 101 10.49 12.73 8.53
C TYR A 101 10.22 12.63 10.04
N SER A 102 11.07 13.26 10.86
CA SER A 102 11.04 13.16 12.33
C SER A 102 10.55 14.44 13.02
N GLY A 103 10.29 14.37 14.34
CA GLY A 103 9.74 15.47 15.17
C GLY A 103 8.22 15.40 15.33
N ASP A 104 7.64 16.17 16.27
CA ASP A 104 6.20 16.15 16.60
C ASP A 104 5.29 16.47 15.39
N GLY A 105 5.81 17.22 14.41
CA GLY A 105 5.14 17.52 13.13
C GLY A 105 5.44 16.54 11.98
N GLY A 106 6.42 15.64 12.15
CA GLY A 106 6.97 14.75 11.13
C GLY A 106 6.08 13.54 10.77
N THR A 107 6.55 12.74 9.82
CA THR A 107 5.88 11.55 9.30
C THR A 107 5.98 10.34 10.26
N GLU A 108 7.10 10.20 10.96
CA GLU A 108 7.46 9.05 11.78
C GLU A 108 6.44 8.74 12.90
N PRO A 109 5.98 9.70 13.74
CA PRO A 109 5.02 9.40 14.81
C PRO A 109 3.66 8.90 14.31
N LYS A 110 3.32 9.27 13.06
CA LYS A 110 1.99 9.08 12.45
C LYS A 110 1.89 7.76 11.68
N VAL A 111 3.03 7.25 11.24
CA VAL A 111 3.18 6.00 10.50
C VAL A 111 3.53 4.83 11.44
N MET A 112 4.50 5.01 12.35
CA MET A 112 5.07 3.92 13.15
C MET A 112 4.07 3.25 14.12
N LYS A 113 2.95 3.91 14.43
CA LYS A 113 1.88 3.39 15.32
C LYS A 113 0.56 3.09 14.58
N PHE A 114 0.60 2.92 13.26
CA PHE A 114 -0.58 2.59 12.45
C PHE A 114 -0.34 1.34 11.60
N SER A 115 -1.07 0.26 11.90
CA SER A 115 -0.98 -0.99 11.13
C SER A 115 -1.49 -0.78 9.71
N GLY A 116 -0.74 -1.23 8.71
CA GLY A 116 -1.09 -1.01 7.30
C GLY A 116 -0.90 0.43 6.84
N ALA A 117 0.07 1.16 7.39
CA ALA A 117 0.40 2.49 6.91
C ALA A 117 0.97 2.45 5.48
N CYS A 118 0.50 3.35 4.62
CA CYS A 118 0.99 3.53 3.25
C CYS A 118 1.67 4.88 3.15
N HIS A 119 2.99 4.88 3.00
CA HIS A 119 3.78 6.10 2.93
C HIS A 119 5.04 5.88 2.10
N LYS A 120 5.55 6.95 1.47
CA LYS A 120 6.78 6.91 0.67
C LYS A 120 7.43 8.30 0.57
N ARG A 121 8.75 8.32 0.42
CA ARG A 121 9.54 9.52 0.21
C ARG A 121 9.71 9.79 -1.28
N PHE A 122 9.53 11.04 -1.68
CA PHE A 122 9.63 11.53 -3.04
C PHE A 122 10.55 12.75 -3.15
N PRO A 123 11.21 12.92 -4.31
CA PRO A 123 12.01 14.08 -4.64
C PRO A 123 11.19 15.33 -4.94
N SER A 124 9.93 15.19 -5.36
CA SER A 124 9.08 16.31 -5.77
C SER A 124 7.70 16.22 -5.14
N LEU A 125 7.08 17.39 -4.94
CA LEU A 125 5.72 17.50 -4.44
C LEU A 125 4.74 16.78 -5.36
N MET A 126 4.85 16.98 -6.68
CA MET A 126 4.00 16.34 -7.69
C MET A 126 4.02 14.81 -7.61
N GLN A 127 5.18 14.19 -7.36
CA GLN A 127 5.25 12.73 -7.21
C GLN A 127 4.61 12.26 -5.89
N ALA A 128 4.77 13.04 -4.82
CA ALA A 128 4.11 12.77 -3.54
C ALA A 128 2.58 12.89 -3.64
N GLU A 129 2.08 13.92 -4.33
CA GLU A 129 0.64 14.11 -4.62
C GLU A 129 0.10 12.97 -5.46
N LYS A 130 0.81 12.61 -6.54
CA LYS A 130 0.42 11.50 -7.40
C LYS A 130 0.32 10.19 -6.62
N PHE A 131 1.30 9.89 -5.77
CA PHE A 131 1.26 8.67 -4.95
C PHE A 131 0.02 8.58 -4.05
N ILE A 132 -0.42 9.70 -3.47
CA ILE A 132 -1.65 9.74 -2.67
C ILE A 132 -2.87 9.59 -3.59
N ALA A 133 -2.90 10.24 -4.75
CA ALA A 133 -3.99 10.13 -5.71
C ALA A 133 -4.16 8.69 -6.23
N ASP A 134 -3.06 8.02 -6.62
CA ASP A 134 -3.02 6.63 -7.04
C ASP A 134 -3.63 5.71 -5.97
N TRP A 135 -3.30 5.96 -4.70
CA TRP A 135 -3.82 5.20 -3.58
C TRP A 135 -5.32 5.44 -3.38
N VAL A 136 -5.77 6.70 -3.44
CA VAL A 136 -7.19 7.05 -3.28
C VAL A 136 -8.02 6.42 -4.38
N GLU A 137 -7.57 6.50 -5.64
CA GLU A 137 -8.30 5.95 -6.79
C GLU A 137 -8.39 4.42 -6.70
N MET A 138 -7.27 3.75 -6.40
CA MET A 138 -7.27 2.29 -6.30
C MET A 138 -8.08 1.80 -5.09
N TYR A 139 -7.96 2.45 -3.93
CA TYR A 139 -8.76 2.10 -2.77
C TYR A 139 -10.26 2.33 -3.04
N SER A 140 -10.63 3.42 -3.69
CA SER A 140 -12.02 3.70 -4.09
C SER A 140 -12.57 2.61 -5.03
N SER A 141 -11.75 2.14 -5.96
CA SER A 141 -12.09 1.02 -6.86
C SER A 141 -12.33 -0.28 -6.07
N VAL A 142 -11.45 -0.62 -5.12
CA VAL A 142 -11.64 -1.76 -4.22
C VAL A 142 -12.96 -1.64 -3.45
N CYS A 143 -13.22 -0.48 -2.83
CA CYS A 143 -14.45 -0.22 -2.08
C CYS A 143 -15.70 -0.45 -2.96
N LYS A 144 -15.68 0.09 -4.18
CA LYS A 144 -16.79 0.01 -5.13
C LYS A 144 -17.11 -1.44 -5.49
N GLU A 145 -16.10 -2.25 -5.76
CA GLU A 145 -16.30 -3.66 -6.11
C GLU A 145 -16.81 -4.49 -4.92
N LEU A 146 -16.32 -4.23 -3.71
CA LEU A 146 -16.83 -4.88 -2.50
C LEU A 146 -18.32 -4.53 -2.27
N ILE A 147 -18.69 -3.26 -2.43
CA ILE A 147 -20.09 -2.82 -2.30
C ILE A 147 -20.97 -3.51 -3.35
N LYS A 148 -20.52 -3.59 -4.60
CA LYS A 148 -21.24 -4.32 -5.67
C LYS A 148 -21.45 -5.79 -5.29
N GLN A 149 -20.41 -6.46 -4.80
CA GLN A 149 -20.48 -7.86 -4.39
C GLN A 149 -21.53 -8.06 -3.28
N GLU A 150 -21.54 -7.21 -2.26
CA GLU A 150 -22.53 -7.29 -1.18
C GLU A 150 -23.97 -7.06 -1.70
N PHE A 151 -24.18 -6.10 -2.60
CA PHE A 151 -25.49 -5.89 -3.22
C PHE A 151 -25.94 -7.08 -4.07
N SER A 152 -25.03 -7.71 -4.82
CA SER A 152 -25.31 -8.94 -5.58
C SER A 152 -25.68 -10.11 -4.67
N ARG A 153 -25.20 -10.15 -3.42
CA ARG A 153 -25.56 -11.16 -2.41
C ARG A 153 -26.90 -10.87 -1.72
N GLY A 154 -27.61 -9.83 -2.14
CA GLY A 154 -28.92 -9.47 -1.60
C GLY A 154 -28.90 -8.45 -0.47
N PHE A 155 -27.71 -7.94 -0.08
CA PHE A 155 -27.61 -6.88 0.91
C PHE A 155 -28.26 -5.58 0.39
N ARG A 156 -28.98 -4.84 1.23
CA ARG A 156 -29.68 -3.61 0.84
C ARG A 156 -29.39 -2.47 1.82
N PRO A 157 -29.18 -1.23 1.35
CA PRO A 157 -28.90 -0.09 2.22
C PRO A 157 -29.95 0.18 3.30
N LEU A 158 -31.23 -0.10 3.01
CA LEU A 158 -32.34 0.14 3.94
C LEU A 158 -32.33 -0.79 5.16
N SER A 159 -31.56 -1.89 5.15
CA SER A 159 -31.36 -2.75 6.32
C SER A 159 -30.21 -2.29 7.23
N ILE A 160 -29.65 -1.09 7.00
CA ILE A 160 -28.45 -0.59 7.70
C ILE A 160 -28.76 0.65 8.51
N ASN A 161 -28.40 0.64 9.80
CA ASN A 161 -28.20 1.87 10.56
C ASN A 161 -26.77 2.39 10.35
N GLY A 162 -26.60 3.38 9.48
CA GLY A 162 -25.33 4.08 9.25
C GLY A 162 -24.80 4.03 7.82
N PRO A 163 -23.64 4.68 7.54
CA PRO A 163 -23.12 4.81 6.18
C PRO A 163 -22.59 3.46 5.63
N PRO A 164 -22.68 3.23 4.30
CA PRO A 164 -22.20 2.01 3.63
C PRO A 164 -20.71 1.67 3.85
N ILE A 165 -19.91 2.64 4.32
CA ILE A 165 -18.47 2.51 4.52
C ILE A 165 -18.12 1.72 5.79
N ARG A 166 -19.08 1.48 6.71
CA ARG A 166 -18.84 0.71 7.95
C ARG A 166 -18.43 -0.75 7.74
N PHE A 167 -18.53 -1.27 6.51
CA PHE A 167 -18.26 -2.68 6.18
C PHE A 167 -16.85 -2.95 5.66
N ILE A 168 -16.08 -1.90 5.35
CA ILE A 168 -14.67 -2.08 5.01
C ILE A 168 -13.94 -2.27 6.33
N ARG A 169 -13.88 -3.54 6.77
CA ARG A 169 -13.21 -3.98 8.00
C ARG A 169 -11.89 -3.22 8.15
N GLU A 170 -11.81 -2.34 9.15
CA GLU A 170 -10.51 -2.12 9.78
C GLU A 170 -10.00 -3.53 10.14
N PRO A 171 -8.75 -3.89 9.79
CA PRO A 171 -8.27 -5.24 10.02
C PRO A 171 -8.42 -5.54 11.50
N GLU A 172 -9.39 -6.43 11.80
CA GLU A 172 -9.64 -6.88 13.16
C GLU A 172 -8.30 -7.32 13.73
N ARG A 173 -7.88 -6.69 14.82
CA ARG A 173 -6.81 -7.23 15.65
C ARG A 173 -7.28 -8.62 16.05
N ILE A 174 -6.68 -9.64 15.46
CA ILE A 174 -6.84 -11.02 15.93
C ILE A 174 -6.19 -11.03 17.32
N ILE A 175 -6.99 -10.79 18.35
CA ILE A 175 -6.63 -11.19 19.71
C ILE A 175 -6.71 -12.70 19.68
N VAL A 176 -5.56 -13.34 19.43
CA VAL A 176 -5.39 -14.74 19.78
C VAL A 176 -5.59 -14.77 21.28
N LYS A 177 -6.75 -15.25 21.75
CA LYS A 177 -6.90 -15.72 23.12
C LYS A 177 -6.04 -16.99 23.23
N GLY A 178 -4.74 -16.78 23.35
CA GLY A 178 -3.77 -17.80 23.73
C GLY A 178 -3.81 -17.92 25.25
N SER A 179 -4.15 -19.12 25.71
CA SER A 179 -4.10 -19.55 27.10
C SER A 179 -2.87 -19.01 27.82
N VAL A 180 -3.11 -18.27 28.90
CA VAL A 180 -2.13 -18.10 29.97
C VAL A 180 -2.81 -18.56 31.25
N GLU A 181 -2.97 -19.87 31.38
CA GLU A 181 -3.22 -20.51 32.65
C GLU A 181 -2.26 -21.70 32.78
N CYS A 182 -0.98 -21.37 32.81
CA CYS A 182 0.06 -22.22 33.37
C CYS A 182 1.29 -21.34 33.63
N MET A 183 1.92 -21.52 34.79
CA MET A 183 3.04 -20.76 35.35
C MET A 183 2.72 -19.58 36.27
N LEU A 184 1.85 -19.78 37.26
CA LEU A 184 2.02 -19.14 38.57
C LEU A 184 1.51 -20.06 39.70
N SER A 185 2.19 -21.18 39.92
CA SER A 185 2.23 -21.84 41.23
C SER A 185 3.37 -22.84 41.24
N GLU A 186 4.57 -22.36 41.49
CA GLU A 186 5.65 -23.04 42.20
C GLU A 186 6.91 -22.17 42.13
N MET A 187 7.06 -21.24 43.08
CA MET A 187 8.27 -21.09 43.89
C MET A 187 8.26 -19.81 44.75
N ARG A 188 8.34 -20.07 46.07
CA ARG A 188 8.79 -19.22 47.19
C ARG A 188 7.71 -18.26 47.74
N ILE A 189 7.40 -18.31 49.04
CA ILE A 189 8.25 -18.59 50.22
C ILE A 189 7.67 -19.70 51.08
#